data_AF-A0AAU1HFW0-F1
#
_entry.id   AF-A0AAU1HFW0-F1
#
_cell.length_a   1.000
_cell.length_b   1.000
_cell.length_c   1.000
_cell.angle_alpha   90.00
_cell.angle_beta   90.00
_cell.angle_gamma   90.00
#
_symmetry.space_group_name_H-M   'P 1'
#
loop_
_entity.id
_entity.type
_entity.pdbx_description
1 polymer ?
#
loop_
_entity_poly.entity_id
_entity_poly.type
_entity_poly.pdbx_seq_one_letter_code
_entity_poly.pdbx_strand_id
1 'polypeptide(L)'
;MSKIVLPALHMPFRSAGCNPRMELTREAVWRWAAENGLALSPAARSRMLRARPELWTSLVFPDASQEHLDLFCQWLFWMLLVDDEFDDGIAGRDPRLCERVVAGLVGVLDGSGPGSPMEYALGDLRERACRGRSPGWIRQFRRDTASWLWTYYAEAVERAAGREPARADFTEHRRDSVAVRPFLDLQEIATGTDLPESARGLPSYLTLRNAVADHAGLCNDICSLEKEAVLGYGHNAVLLLRRDRGYTLQEAVNEAGIQLSRMAERIQRAEKELAAETDAARLAAPVRAALRACARSHRRLVRGSFDHQARAERYTRPDLVRAEWQDSLSPHFTV
;
A
#
# COMPACT_ATOMS: atom_id res chain seq x y z
N MET A 1 0.66 11.31 26.62
CA MET A 1 0.74 11.98 25.30
C MET A 1 -0.37 13.02 25.23
N SER A 2 -0.11 14.20 24.68
CA SER A 2 -1.17 15.19 24.42
C SER A 2 -2.18 14.54 23.45
N LYS A 3 -3.45 14.50 23.86
CA LYS A 3 -4.54 13.96 23.05
C LYS A 3 -4.68 14.86 21.81
N ILE A 4 -4.33 14.35 20.63
CA ILE A 4 -4.54 15.08 19.37
C ILE A 4 -6.01 15.01 18.99
N VAL A 5 -6.50 16.04 18.32
CA VAL A 5 -7.82 16.02 17.68
C VAL A 5 -7.59 15.87 16.19
N LEU A 6 -8.11 14.80 15.59
CA LEU A 6 -8.04 14.62 14.15
C LEU A 6 -8.86 15.72 13.46
N PRO A 7 -8.28 16.46 12.49
CA PRO A 7 -9.00 17.46 11.75
C PRO A 7 -10.08 16.79 10.90
N ALA A 8 -11.08 17.57 10.49
CA ALA A 8 -12.02 17.12 9.47
C ALA A 8 -11.26 16.88 8.16
N LEU A 9 -11.01 15.61 7.84
CA LEU A 9 -10.33 15.21 6.62
C LEU A 9 -11.30 15.30 5.44
N HIS A 10 -11.04 16.23 4.52
CA HIS A 10 -11.87 16.40 3.34
C HIS A 10 -11.76 15.18 2.41
N MET A 11 -12.89 14.52 2.14
CA MET A 11 -12.95 13.38 1.22
C MET A 11 -14.01 13.64 0.15
N PRO A 12 -13.61 14.15 -1.04
CA PRO A 12 -14.56 14.53 -2.10
C PRO A 12 -15.15 13.33 -2.86
N PHE A 13 -14.64 12.13 -2.60
CA PHE A 13 -15.03 10.92 -3.30
C PHE A 13 -16.15 10.19 -2.55
N ARG A 14 -17.19 9.78 -3.30
CA ARG A 14 -18.30 9.00 -2.76
C ARG A 14 -17.87 7.56 -2.52
N SER A 15 -18.28 7.02 -1.37
CA SER A 15 -18.08 5.59 -1.06
C SER A 15 -18.90 4.73 -2.03
N ALA A 16 -18.30 3.63 -2.46
CA ALA A 16 -18.97 2.58 -3.22
C ALA A 16 -19.48 1.44 -2.31
N GLY A 17 -19.24 1.53 -1.00
CA GLY A 17 -19.49 0.44 -0.06
C GLY A 17 -18.45 -0.69 -0.19
N CYS A 18 -18.67 -1.76 0.57
CA CYS A 18 -17.89 -2.98 0.47
C CYS A 18 -18.44 -3.88 -0.64
N ASN A 19 -17.57 -4.66 -1.28
CA ASN A 19 -17.99 -5.82 -2.06
C ASN A 19 -18.94 -6.72 -1.22
N PRO A 20 -20.11 -7.10 -1.73
CA PRO A 20 -21.12 -7.85 -0.96
C PRO A 20 -20.65 -9.25 -0.53
N ARG A 21 -19.56 -9.77 -1.13
CA ARG A 21 -19.01 -11.09 -0.83
C ARG A 21 -17.74 -11.06 0.04
N MET A 22 -17.48 -9.95 0.73
CA MET A 22 -16.31 -9.77 1.61
C MET A 22 -16.08 -10.92 2.59
N GLU A 23 -17.14 -11.51 3.15
CA GLU A 23 -17.01 -12.60 4.13
C GLU A 23 -16.41 -13.87 3.51
N LEU A 24 -16.74 -14.19 2.25
CA LEU A 24 -16.11 -15.32 1.53
C LEU A 24 -14.61 -15.09 1.35
N THR A 25 -14.23 -13.84 1.05
CA THR A 25 -12.81 -13.45 0.95
C THR A 25 -12.08 -13.52 2.28
N ARG A 26 -12.76 -13.20 3.39
CA ARG A 26 -12.20 -13.39 4.74
C ARG A 26 -11.80 -14.84 4.96
N GLU A 27 -12.70 -15.78 4.66
CA GLU A 27 -12.44 -17.20 4.84
C GLU A 27 -11.34 -17.69 3.88
N ALA A 28 -11.40 -17.26 2.62
CA ALA A 28 -10.45 -17.65 1.59
C ALA A 28 -9.01 -17.23 1.91
N VAL A 29 -8.79 -16.01 2.43
CA VAL A 29 -7.43 -15.53 2.72
C VAL A 29 -6.80 -16.30 3.89
N TRP A 30 -7.57 -16.65 4.93
CA TRP A 30 -7.05 -17.44 6.05
C TRP A 30 -6.75 -18.88 5.64
N ARG A 31 -7.59 -19.48 4.78
CA ARG A 31 -7.32 -20.80 4.22
C ARG A 31 -6.04 -20.79 3.38
N TRP A 32 -5.93 -19.82 2.47
CA TRP A 32 -4.74 -19.65 1.63
C TRP A 32 -3.46 -19.47 2.46
N ALA A 33 -3.50 -18.66 3.52
CA ALA A 33 -2.34 -18.46 4.40
C ALA A 33 -1.90 -19.77 5.08
N ALA A 34 -2.85 -20.59 5.55
CA ALA A 34 -2.54 -21.89 6.14
C ALA A 34 -1.96 -22.88 5.11
N GLU A 35 -2.52 -22.92 3.90
CA GLU A 35 -2.06 -23.79 2.81
C GLU A 35 -0.64 -23.43 2.33
N ASN A 36 -0.24 -22.16 2.45
CA ASN A 36 1.10 -21.67 2.09
C ASN A 36 2.09 -21.69 3.26
N GLY A 37 1.75 -22.32 4.40
CA GLY A 37 2.65 -22.41 5.55
C GLY A 37 2.90 -21.09 6.28
N LEU A 38 2.03 -20.08 6.09
CA LEU A 38 2.11 -18.77 6.72
C LEU A 38 1.44 -18.79 8.12
N ALA A 39 1.92 -19.71 8.97
CA ALA A 39 1.39 -19.92 10.31
C ALA A 39 1.77 -18.77 11.25
N LEU A 40 0.79 -17.91 11.56
CA LEU A 40 1.02 -16.72 12.38
C LEU A 40 1.10 -17.05 13.88
N SER A 41 2.02 -16.39 14.59
CA SER A 41 2.00 -16.33 16.05
C SER A 41 0.68 -15.74 16.56
N PRO A 42 0.26 -15.98 17.82
CA PRO A 42 -0.95 -15.37 18.37
C PRO A 42 -0.97 -13.84 18.25
N ALA A 43 0.19 -13.19 18.46
CA ALA A 43 0.34 -11.74 18.32
C ALA A 43 0.16 -11.28 16.87
N ALA A 44 0.86 -11.90 15.91
CA ALA A 44 0.74 -11.58 14.48
C ALA A 44 -0.67 -11.84 13.96
N ARG A 45 -1.31 -12.93 14.41
CA ARG A 45 -2.71 -13.24 14.10
C ARG A 45 -3.65 -12.15 14.60
N SER A 46 -3.46 -11.66 15.82
CA SER A 46 -4.25 -10.56 16.39
C SER A 46 -4.06 -9.26 15.59
N ARG A 47 -2.82 -8.89 15.24
CA ARG A 47 -2.53 -7.72 14.38
C ARG A 47 -3.21 -7.84 13.03
N MET A 48 -3.13 -8.98 12.37
CA MET A 48 -3.76 -9.22 11.07
C MET A 48 -5.29 -9.13 11.14
N LEU A 49 -5.91 -9.70 12.19
CA LEU A 49 -7.35 -9.57 12.42
C LEU A 49 -7.79 -8.11 12.63
N ARG A 50 -6.98 -7.30 13.33
CA ARG A 50 -7.23 -5.87 13.51
C ARG A 50 -6.97 -5.05 12.24
N ALA A 51 -6.05 -5.50 11.39
CA ALA A 51 -5.74 -4.87 10.11
C ALA A 51 -6.88 -5.06 9.09
N ARG A 52 -7.69 -6.13 9.21
CA ARG A 52 -8.87 -6.37 8.37
C ARG A 52 -8.57 -6.26 6.86
N PRO A 53 -7.61 -7.03 6.30
CA PRO A 53 -7.23 -6.93 4.88
C PRO A 53 -8.40 -7.18 3.93
N GLU A 54 -9.35 -8.04 4.31
CA GLU A 54 -10.55 -8.32 3.53
C GLU A 54 -11.46 -7.09 3.42
N LEU A 55 -11.50 -6.26 4.48
CA LEU A 55 -12.29 -5.05 4.50
C LEU A 55 -11.70 -4.01 3.56
N TRP A 56 -10.38 -3.76 3.66
CA TRP A 56 -9.69 -2.83 2.77
C TRP A 56 -9.89 -3.25 1.31
N THR A 57 -9.62 -4.52 1.00
CA THR A 57 -9.74 -5.05 -0.36
C THR A 57 -11.17 -4.90 -0.89
N SER A 58 -12.17 -5.19 -0.06
CA SER A 58 -13.59 -5.06 -0.46
C SER A 58 -14.03 -3.61 -0.68
N LEU A 59 -13.43 -2.64 0.01
CA LEU A 59 -13.70 -1.21 -0.18
C LEU A 59 -13.00 -0.66 -1.42
N VAL A 60 -11.79 -1.13 -1.72
CA VAL A 60 -11.00 -0.70 -2.88
C VAL A 60 -11.49 -1.34 -4.18
N PHE A 61 -11.95 -2.60 -4.10
CA PHE A 61 -12.42 -3.40 -5.24
C PHE A 61 -13.89 -3.83 -5.08
N PRO A 62 -14.84 -2.87 -4.95
CA PRO A 62 -16.23 -3.15 -4.61
C PRO A 62 -16.96 -4.00 -5.67
N ASP A 63 -16.51 -3.93 -6.92
CA ASP A 63 -17.14 -4.61 -8.06
C ASP A 63 -16.33 -5.83 -8.56
N ALA A 64 -15.23 -6.20 -7.89
CA ALA A 64 -14.41 -7.32 -8.33
C ALA A 64 -15.17 -8.66 -8.28
N SER A 65 -14.80 -9.56 -9.21
CA SER A 65 -15.19 -10.97 -9.13
C SER A 65 -14.65 -11.58 -7.83
N GLN A 66 -15.25 -12.69 -7.38
CA GLN A 66 -14.80 -13.37 -6.17
C GLN A 66 -13.33 -13.79 -6.30
N GLU A 67 -12.97 -14.40 -7.43
CA GLU A 67 -11.61 -14.83 -7.74
C GLU A 67 -10.59 -13.70 -7.63
N HIS A 68 -10.88 -12.54 -8.24
CA HIS A 68 -9.99 -11.39 -8.17
C HIS A 68 -9.93 -10.78 -6.77
N LEU A 69 -11.08 -10.71 -6.07
CA LEU A 69 -11.13 -10.17 -4.71
C LEU A 69 -10.29 -11.02 -3.75
N ASP A 70 -10.35 -12.34 -3.87
CA ASP A 70 -9.55 -13.28 -3.10
C ASP A 70 -8.05 -13.11 -3.40
N LEU A 71 -7.66 -13.04 -4.67
CA LEU A 71 -6.28 -12.79 -5.08
C LEU A 71 -5.75 -11.45 -4.52
N PHE A 72 -6.51 -10.37 -4.63
CA PHE A 72 -6.07 -9.05 -4.15
C PHE A 72 -5.97 -9.01 -2.62
N CYS A 73 -6.87 -9.69 -1.92
CA CYS A 73 -6.81 -9.79 -0.46
C CYS A 73 -5.61 -10.62 0.00
N GLN A 74 -5.24 -11.68 -0.73
CA GLN A 74 -4.05 -12.47 -0.45
C GLN A 74 -2.76 -11.67 -0.71
N TRP A 75 -2.72 -10.85 -1.77
CA TRP A 75 -1.64 -9.88 -1.98
C TRP A 75 -1.49 -8.92 -0.80
N LEU A 76 -2.59 -8.30 -0.33
CA LEU A 76 -2.53 -7.41 0.83
C LEU A 76 -2.13 -8.13 2.11
N PHE A 77 -2.65 -9.33 2.34
CA PHE A 77 -2.29 -10.14 3.51
C PHE A 77 -0.80 -10.46 3.51
N TRP A 78 -0.25 -10.89 2.37
CA TRP A 78 1.17 -11.15 2.21
C TRP A 78 2.00 -9.88 2.43
N MET A 79 1.60 -8.74 1.86
CA MET A 79 2.29 -7.46 2.05
C MET A 79 2.29 -7.01 3.52
N LEU A 80 1.21 -7.23 4.26
CA LEU A 80 1.14 -6.94 5.70
C LEU A 80 2.07 -7.83 6.53
N LEU A 81 2.33 -9.07 6.11
CA LEU A 81 3.32 -9.93 6.77
C LEU A 81 4.76 -9.47 6.48
N VAL A 82 5.01 -8.97 5.28
CA VAL A 82 6.28 -8.32 4.93
C VAL A 82 6.47 -7.07 5.80
N ASP A 83 5.49 -6.18 5.86
CA ASP A 83 5.48 -4.98 6.72
C ASP A 83 5.82 -5.33 8.18
N ASP A 84 5.12 -6.31 8.77
CA ASP A 84 5.36 -6.76 10.14
C ASP A 84 6.81 -7.28 10.36
N GLU A 85 7.43 -7.99 9.41
CA GLU A 85 8.80 -8.49 9.59
C GLU A 85 9.86 -7.38 9.41
N PHE A 86 9.65 -6.44 8.49
CA PHE A 86 10.62 -5.37 8.27
C PHE A 86 10.47 -4.22 9.27
N ASP A 87 9.29 -3.95 9.81
CA ASP A 87 9.11 -2.90 10.82
C ASP A 87 9.42 -3.39 12.23
N ASP A 88 8.91 -4.57 12.60
CA ASP A 88 8.99 -5.09 13.98
C ASP A 88 10.04 -6.21 14.13
N GLY A 89 10.37 -6.91 13.04
CA GLY A 89 11.23 -8.10 13.03
C GLY A 89 12.73 -7.82 12.88
N ILE A 90 13.51 -8.89 12.70
CA ILE A 90 14.97 -8.78 12.66
C ILE A 90 15.46 -8.25 11.30
N ALA A 91 14.69 -8.51 10.23
CA ALA A 91 15.06 -8.17 8.88
C ALA A 91 15.23 -6.67 8.66
N GLY A 92 14.43 -5.82 9.33
CA GLY A 92 14.59 -4.37 9.23
C GLY A 92 15.66 -3.76 10.13
N ARG A 93 16.23 -4.52 11.08
CA ARG A 93 17.23 -4.01 12.04
C ARG A 93 18.67 -4.19 11.56
N ASP A 94 18.94 -5.20 10.73
CA ASP A 94 20.23 -5.43 10.11
C ASP A 94 20.16 -5.13 8.60
N PRO A 95 20.78 -4.05 8.10
CA PRO A 95 20.77 -3.72 6.67
C PRO A 95 21.24 -4.86 5.76
N ARG A 96 22.20 -5.69 6.19
CA ARG A 96 22.68 -6.81 5.37
C ARG A 96 21.66 -7.94 5.27
N LEU A 97 20.96 -8.21 6.36
CA LEU A 97 19.85 -9.17 6.33
C LEU A 97 18.70 -8.62 5.50
N CYS A 98 18.36 -7.34 5.69
CA CYS A 98 17.35 -6.64 4.92
C CYS A 98 17.59 -6.78 3.41
N GLU A 99 18.81 -6.46 2.96
CA GLU A 99 19.23 -6.58 1.56
C GLU A 99 19.04 -8.00 1.02
N ARG A 100 19.47 -9.03 1.77
CA ARG A 100 19.34 -10.43 1.35
C ARG A 100 17.88 -10.84 1.19
N VAL A 101 17.04 -10.52 2.17
CA VAL A 101 15.61 -10.89 2.14
C VAL A 101 14.91 -10.16 1.00
N VAL A 102 15.13 -8.85 0.85
CA VAL A 102 14.55 -8.07 -0.27
C VAL A 102 15.02 -8.62 -1.62
N ALA A 103 16.31 -8.94 -1.77
CA ALA A 103 16.85 -9.51 -3.00
C ALA A 103 16.23 -10.88 -3.33
N GLY A 104 15.98 -11.73 -2.34
CA GLY A 104 15.28 -13.00 -2.52
C GLY A 104 13.85 -12.82 -3.05
N LEU A 105 13.07 -11.94 -2.40
CA LEU A 105 11.71 -11.60 -2.82
C LEU A 105 11.66 -11.02 -4.24
N VAL A 106 12.58 -10.09 -4.56
CA VAL A 106 12.70 -9.52 -5.91
C VAL A 106 13.14 -10.58 -6.92
N GLY A 107 14.01 -11.52 -6.52
CA GLY A 107 14.39 -12.67 -7.33
C GLY A 107 13.18 -13.51 -7.74
N VAL A 108 12.24 -13.77 -6.83
CA VAL A 108 10.99 -14.48 -7.16
C VAL A 108 10.14 -13.69 -8.16
N LEU A 109 10.10 -12.35 -8.06
CA LEU A 109 9.45 -11.51 -9.07
C LEU A 109 10.11 -11.63 -10.45
N ASP A 110 11.40 -11.91 -10.49
CA ASP A 110 12.19 -12.15 -11.71
C ASP A 110 12.16 -13.62 -12.17
N GLY A 111 11.53 -14.51 -11.42
CA GLY A 111 11.33 -15.93 -11.78
C GLY A 111 12.31 -16.90 -11.12
N SER A 112 13.11 -16.45 -10.15
CA SER A 112 13.90 -17.36 -9.31
C SER A 112 13.00 -18.29 -8.50
N GLY A 113 13.48 -19.51 -8.22
CA GLY A 113 12.77 -20.47 -7.38
C GLY A 113 12.71 -20.00 -5.92
N PRO A 114 11.59 -20.25 -5.21
CA PRO A 114 11.42 -19.80 -3.84
C PRO A 114 12.25 -20.64 -2.85
N GLY A 115 12.90 -19.96 -1.90
CA GLY A 115 13.68 -20.56 -0.81
C GLY A 115 13.02 -20.50 0.57
N SER A 116 11.86 -19.85 0.69
CA SER A 116 11.12 -19.66 1.95
C SER A 116 9.60 -19.74 1.74
N PRO A 117 8.78 -19.96 2.79
CA PRO A 117 7.32 -19.88 2.67
C PRO A 117 6.81 -18.54 2.13
N MET A 118 7.43 -17.42 2.53
CA MET A 118 7.07 -16.09 2.01
C MET A 118 7.36 -15.96 0.51
N GLU A 119 8.50 -16.47 0.06
CA GLU A 119 8.88 -16.51 -1.36
C GLU A 119 7.98 -17.45 -2.16
N TYR A 120 7.60 -18.60 -1.60
CA TYR A 120 6.70 -19.55 -2.25
C TYR A 120 5.33 -18.93 -2.48
N ALA A 121 4.76 -18.32 -1.43
CA ALA A 121 3.50 -17.59 -1.52
C ALA A 121 3.57 -16.45 -2.56
N LEU A 122 4.68 -15.72 -2.62
CA LEU A 122 4.90 -14.68 -3.64
C LEU A 122 4.93 -15.25 -5.06
N GLY A 123 5.56 -16.41 -5.25
CA GLY A 123 5.62 -17.11 -6.54
C GLY A 123 4.22 -17.45 -7.07
N ASP A 124 3.37 -18.05 -6.23
CA ASP A 124 1.97 -18.35 -6.55
C ASP A 124 1.16 -17.08 -6.86
N LEU A 125 1.26 -16.06 -5.99
CA LEU A 125 0.56 -14.78 -6.17
C LEU A 125 0.94 -14.09 -7.48
N ARG A 126 2.24 -14.11 -7.81
CA ARG A 126 2.78 -13.57 -9.07
C ARG A 126 2.26 -14.35 -10.27
N GLU A 127 2.29 -15.68 -10.23
CA GLU A 127 1.81 -16.51 -11.33
C GLU A 127 0.35 -16.20 -11.64
N ARG A 128 -0.51 -16.17 -10.60
CA ARG A 128 -1.94 -15.88 -10.75
C ARG A 128 -2.20 -14.45 -11.22
N ALA A 129 -1.44 -13.46 -10.74
CA ALA A 129 -1.58 -12.07 -11.19
C ALA A 129 -1.09 -11.85 -12.64
N CYS A 130 -0.01 -12.52 -13.05
CA CYS A 130 0.61 -12.32 -14.37
C CYS A 130 -0.02 -13.15 -15.48
N ARG A 131 -0.86 -14.15 -15.15
CA ARG A 131 -1.49 -15.05 -16.14
C ARG A 131 -2.28 -14.25 -17.18
N GLY A 132 -1.90 -14.41 -18.45
CA GLY A 132 -2.57 -13.74 -19.58
C GLY A 132 -2.31 -12.23 -19.69
N ARG A 133 -1.39 -11.67 -18.90
CA ARG A 133 -1.05 -10.23 -18.93
C ARG A 133 0.04 -9.93 -19.95
N SER A 134 0.02 -8.71 -20.49
CA SER A 134 1.03 -8.23 -21.41
C SER A 134 2.42 -8.14 -20.74
N PRO A 135 3.52 -8.30 -21.50
CA PRO A 135 4.86 -8.07 -20.97
C PRO A 135 5.04 -6.67 -20.37
N GLY A 136 4.35 -5.66 -20.90
CA GLY A 136 4.37 -4.30 -20.37
C GLY A 136 3.74 -4.19 -18.98
N TRP A 137 2.60 -4.85 -18.77
CA TRP A 137 1.95 -4.91 -17.45
C TRP A 137 2.84 -5.65 -16.44
N ILE A 138 3.40 -6.80 -16.83
CA ILE A 138 4.29 -7.59 -15.95
C ILE A 138 5.51 -6.77 -15.52
N ARG A 139 6.13 -6.01 -16.43
CA ARG A 139 7.25 -5.12 -16.10
C ARG A 139 6.86 -4.00 -15.13
N GLN A 140 5.69 -3.37 -15.31
CA GLN A 140 5.18 -2.35 -14.40
C GLN A 140 4.94 -2.94 -13.00
N PHE A 141 4.19 -4.04 -12.93
CA PHE A 141 3.84 -4.67 -11.66
C PHE A 141 5.08 -5.14 -10.88
N ARG A 142 6.06 -5.73 -11.58
CA ARG A 142 7.36 -6.09 -11.00
C ARG A 142 8.10 -4.87 -10.49
N ARG A 143 8.17 -3.79 -11.28
CA ARG A 143 8.87 -2.56 -10.87
C ARG A 143 8.24 -1.95 -9.62
N ASP A 144 6.92 -1.82 -9.59
CA ASP A 144 6.22 -1.15 -8.50
C ASP A 144 6.27 -1.99 -7.20
N THR A 145 6.17 -3.31 -7.31
CA THR A 145 6.35 -4.21 -6.16
C THR A 145 7.79 -4.19 -5.65
N ALA A 146 8.78 -4.25 -6.55
CA ALA A 146 10.19 -4.21 -6.14
C ALA A 146 10.58 -2.85 -5.54
N SER A 147 10.05 -1.75 -6.06
CA SER A 147 10.34 -0.41 -5.52
C SER A 147 9.87 -0.28 -4.07
N TRP A 148 8.68 -0.80 -3.77
CA TRP A 148 8.20 -0.92 -2.39
C TRP A 148 9.12 -1.82 -1.53
N LEU A 149 9.48 -3.02 -1.99
CA LEU A 149 10.36 -3.90 -1.20
C LEU A 149 11.72 -3.24 -0.87
N TRP A 150 12.30 -2.51 -1.82
CA TRP A 150 13.57 -1.80 -1.61
C TRP A 150 13.46 -0.60 -0.65
N THR A 151 12.25 -0.11 -0.32
CA THR A 151 12.13 0.95 0.68
C THR A 151 12.57 0.48 2.06
N TYR A 152 12.34 -0.79 2.43
CA TYR A 152 12.78 -1.30 3.72
C TYR A 152 14.31 -1.30 3.87
N TYR A 153 15.03 -1.64 2.80
CA TYR A 153 16.50 -1.58 2.80
C TYR A 153 17.00 -0.15 2.94
N ALA A 154 16.41 0.79 2.20
CA ALA A 154 16.74 2.21 2.33
C ALA A 154 16.53 2.71 3.77
N GLU A 155 15.39 2.39 4.40
CA GLU A 155 15.12 2.76 5.79
C GLU A 155 16.09 2.10 6.78
N ALA A 156 16.44 0.82 6.56
CA ALA A 156 17.40 0.12 7.41
C ALA A 156 18.78 0.76 7.36
N VAL A 157 19.25 1.17 6.17
CA VAL A 157 20.54 1.87 5.98
C VAL A 157 20.52 3.25 6.67
N GLU A 158 19.46 4.03 6.50
CA GLU A 158 19.35 5.34 7.16
C GLU A 158 19.31 5.21 8.68
N ARG A 159 18.53 4.24 9.19
CA ARG A 159 18.46 3.92 10.63
C ARG A 159 19.81 3.51 11.19
N ALA A 160 20.54 2.63 10.50
CA ALA A 160 21.87 2.19 10.90
C ALA A 160 22.90 3.33 10.88
N ALA A 161 22.71 4.33 10.00
CA ALA A 161 23.54 5.52 9.93
C ALA A 161 23.13 6.64 10.92
N GLY A 162 22.06 6.44 11.72
CA GLY A 162 21.54 7.45 12.63
C GLY A 162 21.00 8.70 11.94
N ARG A 163 20.58 8.58 10.67
CA ARG A 163 20.05 9.67 9.87
C ARG A 163 18.52 9.66 9.90
N GLU A 164 17.94 10.85 9.95
CA GLU A 164 16.50 11.05 9.73
C GLU A 164 16.24 11.47 8.28
N PRO A 165 15.11 11.09 7.67
CA PRO A 165 14.78 11.49 6.32
C PRO A 165 14.67 13.01 6.15
N ALA A 166 15.24 13.53 5.07
CA ALA A 166 14.90 14.85 4.58
C ALA A 166 13.48 14.82 3.97
N ARG A 167 12.73 15.93 4.07
CA ARG A 167 11.32 15.98 3.64
C ARG A 167 11.10 15.69 2.15
N ALA A 168 12.01 16.16 1.30
CA ALA A 168 11.94 15.92 -0.15
C ALA A 168 12.07 14.42 -0.46
N ASP A 169 13.11 13.80 0.08
CA ASP A 169 13.41 12.37 -0.07
C ASP A 169 12.30 11.51 0.54
N PHE A 170 11.76 11.93 1.68
CA PHE A 170 10.62 11.26 2.31
C PHE A 170 9.39 11.21 1.41
N THR A 171 9.09 12.26 0.65
CA THR A 171 7.88 12.27 -0.20
C THR A 171 8.00 11.27 -1.34
N GLU A 172 9.17 11.17 -1.97
CA GLU A 172 9.42 10.19 -3.02
C GLU A 172 9.42 8.77 -2.46
N HIS A 173 10.19 8.55 -1.39
CA HIS A 173 10.22 7.29 -0.65
C HIS A 173 8.82 6.83 -0.24
N ARG A 174 8.01 7.73 0.30
CA ARG A 174 6.67 7.41 0.81
C ARG A 174 5.70 6.97 -0.28
N ARG A 175 5.88 7.39 -1.53
CA ARG A 175 5.07 6.91 -2.67
C ARG A 175 5.25 5.42 -2.92
N ASP A 176 6.45 4.91 -2.65
CA ASP A 176 6.76 3.49 -2.77
C ASP A 176 6.49 2.76 -1.45
N SER A 177 6.88 3.34 -0.31
CA SER A 177 6.74 2.66 1.00
C SER A 177 5.30 2.50 1.46
N VAL A 178 4.35 3.32 0.97
CA VAL A 178 2.91 3.12 1.23
C VAL A 178 2.33 1.90 0.50
N ALA A 179 3.08 1.27 -0.41
CA ALA A 179 2.71 0.03 -1.10
C ALA A 179 1.41 0.08 -1.93
N VAL A 180 0.91 1.26 -2.33
CA VAL A 180 -0.35 1.32 -3.10
C VAL A 180 -0.18 1.09 -4.60
N ARG A 181 1.01 1.34 -5.17
CA ARG A 181 1.27 1.24 -6.61
C ARG A 181 0.99 -0.17 -7.17
N PRO A 182 1.40 -1.27 -6.51
CA PRO A 182 0.99 -2.61 -6.93
C PRO A 182 -0.54 -2.78 -7.02
N PHE A 183 -1.31 -2.18 -6.11
CA PHE A 183 -2.78 -2.23 -6.17
C PHE A 183 -3.36 -1.38 -7.29
N LEU A 184 -2.68 -0.29 -7.71
CA LEU A 184 -3.07 0.46 -8.91
C LEU A 184 -2.90 -0.39 -10.17
N ASP A 185 -1.91 -1.29 -10.20
CA ASP A 185 -1.72 -2.22 -11.31
C ASP A 185 -2.77 -3.34 -11.30
N LEU A 186 -3.09 -3.88 -10.12
CA LEU A 186 -4.15 -4.89 -9.95
C LEU A 186 -5.54 -4.35 -10.32
N GLN A 187 -5.76 -3.03 -10.31
CA GLN A 187 -7.00 -2.45 -10.82
C GLN A 187 -7.21 -2.65 -12.32
N GLU A 188 -6.13 -2.82 -13.10
CA GLU A 188 -6.29 -3.22 -14.51
C GLU A 188 -6.92 -4.60 -14.61
N ILE A 189 -6.51 -5.56 -13.77
CA ILE A 189 -7.13 -6.90 -13.67
C ILE A 189 -8.60 -6.77 -13.25
N ALA A 190 -8.87 -5.98 -12.20
CA ALA A 190 -10.23 -5.77 -11.69
C ALA A 190 -11.19 -5.18 -12.73
N THR A 191 -10.67 -4.37 -13.65
CA THR A 191 -11.45 -3.71 -14.71
C THR A 191 -11.45 -4.49 -16.02
N GLY A 192 -10.77 -5.63 -16.09
CA GLY A 192 -10.63 -6.42 -17.33
C GLY A 192 -9.83 -5.69 -18.41
N THR A 193 -8.92 -4.80 -18.03
CA THR A 193 -8.13 -3.98 -18.95
C THR A 193 -6.67 -4.43 -18.98
N ASP A 194 -5.99 -4.19 -20.10
CA ASP A 194 -4.52 -4.24 -20.19
C ASP A 194 -4.09 -3.00 -20.99
N LEU A 195 -3.67 -1.96 -20.27
CA LEU A 195 -3.33 -0.69 -20.88
C LEU A 195 -2.06 -0.84 -21.75
N PRO A 196 -2.02 -0.26 -22.96
CA PRO A 196 -0.77 -0.18 -23.70
C PRO A 196 0.22 0.75 -22.98
N GLU A 197 1.51 0.57 -23.23
CA GLU A 197 2.58 1.38 -22.63
C GLU A 197 2.42 2.87 -22.93
N SER A 198 1.95 3.21 -24.14
CA SER A 198 1.62 4.59 -24.52
C SER A 198 0.53 5.23 -23.67
N ALA A 199 -0.42 4.44 -23.14
CA ALA A 199 -1.45 4.92 -22.22
C ALA A 199 -0.92 5.07 -20.79
N ARG A 200 -0.11 4.12 -20.31
CA ARG A 200 0.54 4.20 -18.98
C ARG A 200 1.54 5.35 -18.90
N GLY A 201 2.18 5.70 -20.01
CA GLY A 201 3.14 6.79 -20.12
C GLY A 201 2.54 8.20 -20.26
N LEU A 202 1.22 8.35 -20.27
CA LEU A 202 0.60 9.68 -20.32
C LEU A 202 0.96 10.49 -19.05
N PRO A 203 1.42 11.75 -19.18
CA PRO A 203 1.83 12.57 -18.05
C PRO A 203 0.73 12.73 -16.98
N SER A 204 -0.52 12.91 -17.38
CA SER A 204 -1.64 13.04 -16.44
C SER A 204 -2.00 11.71 -15.76
N TYR A 205 -1.80 10.56 -16.41
CA TYR A 205 -1.99 9.25 -15.79
C TYR A 205 -0.91 8.97 -14.73
N LEU A 206 0.35 9.29 -15.03
CA LEU A 206 1.44 9.22 -14.05
C LEU A 206 1.21 10.19 -12.88
N THR A 207 0.74 11.40 -13.16
CA THR A 207 0.38 12.39 -12.13
C THR A 207 -0.75 11.89 -11.25
N LEU A 208 -1.77 11.24 -11.83
CA LEU A 208 -2.87 10.63 -11.10
C LEU A 208 -2.37 9.52 -10.17
N ARG A 209 -1.55 8.58 -10.68
CA ARG A 209 -0.96 7.50 -9.87
C ARG A 209 -0.15 8.06 -8.69
N ASN A 210 0.68 9.07 -8.94
CA ASN A 210 1.48 9.71 -7.90
C ASN A 210 0.61 10.43 -6.87
N ALA A 211 -0.42 11.17 -7.29
CA ALA A 211 -1.31 11.87 -6.36
C ALA A 211 -2.13 10.91 -5.48
N VAL A 212 -2.49 9.74 -6.01
CA VAL A 212 -3.15 8.66 -5.25
C VAL A 212 -2.21 8.08 -4.20
N ALA A 213 -0.95 7.81 -4.55
CA ALA A 213 0.06 7.36 -3.60
C ALA A 213 0.35 8.40 -2.51
N ASP A 214 0.54 9.67 -2.90
CA ASP A 214 0.74 10.80 -1.99
C ASP A 214 -0.42 10.90 -0.98
N HIS A 215 -1.67 10.84 -1.47
CA HIS A 215 -2.84 10.91 -0.61
C HIS A 215 -2.93 9.70 0.32
N ALA A 216 -2.77 8.48 -0.19
CA ALA A 216 -2.87 7.27 0.63
C ALA A 216 -1.81 7.27 1.73
N GLY A 217 -0.57 7.68 1.41
CA GLY A 217 0.54 7.77 2.36
C GLY A 217 0.26 8.77 3.45
N LEU A 218 -0.08 10.01 3.09
CA LEU A 218 -0.36 11.05 4.09
C LEU A 218 -1.58 10.73 4.95
N CYS A 219 -2.62 10.11 4.38
CA CYS A 219 -3.78 9.68 5.14
C CYS A 219 -3.42 8.58 6.15
N ASN A 220 -2.59 7.62 5.73
CA ASN A 220 -2.06 6.60 6.62
C ASN A 220 -1.26 7.26 7.76
N ASP A 221 -0.29 8.12 7.46
CA ASP A 221 0.55 8.81 8.45
C ASP A 221 -0.28 9.59 9.49
N ILE A 222 -1.37 10.24 9.08
CA ILE A 222 -2.28 10.92 10.01
C ILE A 222 -3.00 9.91 10.91
N CYS A 223 -3.54 8.83 10.34
CA CYS A 223 -4.36 7.85 11.05
C CYS A 223 -3.53 6.87 11.90
N SER A 224 -2.25 6.64 11.56
CA SER A 224 -1.35 5.74 12.27
C SER A 224 -0.48 6.47 13.30
N LEU A 225 -0.49 7.81 13.34
CA LEU A 225 0.40 8.62 14.16
C LEU A 225 0.46 8.19 15.64
N GLU A 226 -0.68 7.94 16.28
CA GLU A 226 -0.70 7.54 17.71
C GLU A 226 -0.09 6.16 17.91
N LYS A 227 -0.38 5.20 17.00
CA LYS A 227 0.25 3.87 17.01
C LYS A 227 1.76 3.99 16.81
N GLU A 228 2.20 4.73 15.80
CA GLU A 228 3.61 4.83 15.41
C GLU A 228 4.44 5.55 16.46
N ALA A 229 3.86 6.56 17.13
CA ALA A 229 4.49 7.24 18.26
C ALA A 229 4.79 6.29 19.44
N VAL A 230 3.96 5.27 19.68
CA VAL A 230 4.22 4.23 20.70
C VAL A 230 5.38 3.33 20.31
N LEU A 231 5.56 3.09 19.00
CA LEU A 231 6.61 2.23 18.45
C LEU A 231 7.93 2.97 18.17
N GLY A 232 7.94 4.31 18.29
CA GLY A 232 9.11 5.13 17.97
C GLY A 232 9.42 5.20 16.47
N TYR A 233 8.44 4.94 15.61
CA TYR A 233 8.62 4.96 14.16
C TYR A 233 8.66 6.42 13.65
N GLY A 234 9.79 6.81 13.06
CA GLY A 234 10.07 8.19 12.66
C GLY A 234 9.70 8.56 11.21
N HIS A 235 9.38 7.59 10.35
CA HIS A 235 9.04 7.82 8.94
C HIS A 235 7.56 8.21 8.79
N ASN A 236 7.17 9.35 9.37
CA ASN A 236 5.80 9.85 9.35
C ASN A 236 5.77 11.35 8.98
N ALA A 237 4.97 11.71 7.97
CA ALA A 237 4.88 13.09 7.47
C ALA A 237 4.52 14.12 8.56
N VAL A 238 3.69 13.77 9.53
CA VAL A 238 3.28 14.67 10.62
C VAL A 238 4.48 14.96 11.53
N LEU A 239 5.28 13.94 11.86
CA LEU A 239 6.47 14.11 12.69
C LEU A 239 7.52 14.96 11.98
N LEU A 240 7.71 14.77 10.67
CA LEU A 240 8.60 15.59 9.86
C LEU A 240 8.11 17.04 9.76
N LEU A 241 6.80 17.27 9.56
CA LEU A 241 6.22 18.63 9.58
C LEU A 241 6.44 19.31 10.92
N ARG A 242 6.25 18.57 12.02
CA ARG A 242 6.48 19.06 13.38
C ARG A 242 7.93 19.52 13.56
N ARG A 243 8.89 18.67 13.18
CA ARG A 243 10.33 18.96 13.26
C ARG A 243 10.73 20.15 12.40
N ASP A 244 10.40 20.11 11.11
CA ASP A 244 10.90 21.06 10.10
C ASP A 244 10.28 22.46 10.24
N ARG A 245 9.06 22.56 10.78
CA ARG A 245 8.35 23.84 10.95
C ARG A 245 8.34 24.35 12.38
N GLY A 246 8.88 23.59 13.34
CA GLY A 246 8.80 23.92 14.76
C GLY A 246 7.35 23.94 15.28
N TYR A 247 6.45 23.20 14.65
CA TYR A 247 5.04 23.14 15.02
C TYR A 247 4.83 22.36 16.33
N THR A 248 3.72 22.65 17.01
CA THR A 248 3.12 21.70 17.94
C THR A 248 2.60 20.47 17.20
N LEU A 249 2.34 19.38 17.92
CA LEU A 249 1.79 18.17 17.30
C LEU A 249 0.42 18.44 16.63
N GLN A 250 -0.42 19.24 17.27
CA GLN A 250 -1.74 19.59 16.72
C GLN A 250 -1.63 20.45 15.45
N GLU A 251 -0.73 21.43 15.42
CA GLU A 251 -0.49 22.24 14.21
C GLU A 251 0.02 21.38 13.05
N ALA A 252 0.93 20.44 13.33
CA ALA A 252 1.43 19.52 12.31
C ALA A 252 0.32 18.61 11.74
N VAL A 253 -0.55 18.07 12.59
CA VAL A 253 -1.72 17.27 12.16
C VAL A 253 -2.69 18.12 11.34
N ASN A 254 -2.96 19.37 11.75
CA ASN A 254 -3.85 20.27 11.02
C ASN A 254 -3.30 20.60 9.62
N GLU A 255 -2.01 20.92 9.52
CA GLU A 255 -1.34 21.17 8.24
C GLU A 255 -1.35 19.92 7.34
N ALA A 256 -1.12 18.73 7.91
CA ALA A 256 -1.24 17.47 7.18
C ALA A 256 -2.66 17.27 6.62
N GLY A 257 -3.71 17.60 7.38
CA GLY A 257 -5.09 17.58 6.89
C GLY A 257 -5.35 18.53 5.72
N ILE A 258 -4.74 19.72 5.72
CA ILE A 258 -4.80 20.67 4.60
C ILE A 258 -4.08 20.10 3.38
N GLN A 259 -2.89 19.54 3.55
CA GLN A 259 -2.12 18.92 2.46
C GLN A 259 -2.88 17.74 1.85
N LEU A 260 -3.51 16.90 2.67
CA LEU A 260 -4.34 15.78 2.22
C LEU A 260 -5.49 16.27 1.33
N SER A 261 -6.17 17.35 1.72
CA SER A 261 -7.24 17.96 0.94
C SER A 261 -6.74 18.44 -0.44
N ARG A 262 -5.57 19.09 -0.48
CA ARG A 262 -4.93 19.52 -1.74
C ARG A 262 -4.55 18.34 -2.64
N MET A 263 -4.13 17.21 -2.07
CA MET A 263 -3.85 15.98 -2.82
C MET A 263 -5.13 15.39 -3.43
N ALA A 264 -6.26 15.42 -2.72
CA ALA A 264 -7.55 15.00 -3.26
C ALA A 264 -7.99 15.87 -4.45
N GLU A 265 -7.78 17.18 -4.38
CA GLU A 265 -8.02 18.07 -5.53
C GLU A 265 -7.06 17.79 -6.70
N ARG A 266 -5.79 17.45 -6.42
CA ARG A 266 -4.80 17.09 -7.46
C ARG A 266 -5.24 15.84 -8.21
N ILE A 267 -5.82 14.85 -7.53
CA ILE A 267 -6.41 13.67 -8.16
C ILE A 267 -7.52 14.10 -9.13
N GLN A 268 -8.46 14.95 -8.69
CA GLN A 268 -9.55 15.43 -9.55
C GLN A 268 -9.06 16.23 -10.76
N ARG A 269 -8.00 17.03 -10.60
CA ARG A 269 -7.37 17.75 -11.71
C ARG A 269 -6.72 16.79 -12.70
N ALA A 270 -5.92 15.84 -12.21
CA ALA A 270 -5.26 14.84 -13.05
C ALA A 270 -6.26 13.98 -13.85
N GLU A 271 -7.43 13.65 -13.28
CA GLU A 271 -8.51 12.95 -14.02
C GLU A 271 -9.06 13.79 -15.18
N LYS A 272 -9.23 15.10 -14.99
CA LYS A 272 -9.70 16.02 -16.04
C LYS A 272 -8.64 16.19 -17.13
N GLU A 273 -7.39 16.36 -16.73
CA GLU A 273 -6.23 16.44 -17.64
C GLU A 273 -6.08 15.15 -18.44
N LEU A 274 -6.29 13.99 -17.82
CA LEU A 274 -6.27 12.70 -18.52
C LEU A 274 -7.32 12.63 -19.61
N ALA A 275 -8.55 13.06 -19.35
CA ALA A 275 -9.57 13.11 -20.40
C ALA A 275 -9.09 13.97 -21.60
N ALA A 276 -8.59 15.18 -21.34
CA ALA A 276 -8.09 16.08 -22.38
C ALA A 276 -6.88 15.51 -23.14
N GLU A 277 -5.90 14.93 -22.44
CA GLU A 277 -4.72 14.30 -23.05
C GLU A 277 -5.10 13.11 -23.92
N THR A 278 -6.06 12.27 -23.48
CA THR A 278 -6.50 11.14 -24.31
C THR A 278 -7.18 11.58 -25.61
N ASP A 279 -7.89 12.70 -25.60
CA ASP A 279 -8.53 13.26 -26.79
C ASP A 279 -7.50 13.90 -27.73
N ALA A 280 -6.55 14.67 -27.18
CA ALA A 280 -5.46 15.29 -27.93
C ALA A 280 -4.54 14.25 -28.60
N ALA A 281 -4.21 13.17 -27.88
CA ALA A 281 -3.41 12.06 -28.40
C ALA A 281 -4.19 11.15 -29.38
N ARG A 282 -5.48 11.41 -29.61
CA ARG A 282 -6.37 10.63 -30.49
C ARG A 282 -6.34 9.12 -30.19
N LEU A 283 -6.25 8.75 -28.91
CA LEU A 283 -6.19 7.33 -28.51
C LEU A 283 -7.45 6.60 -28.94
N ALA A 284 -7.33 5.33 -29.32
CA ALA A 284 -8.48 4.51 -29.72
C ALA A 284 -9.55 4.44 -28.61
N ALA A 285 -10.83 4.37 -29.00
CA ALA A 285 -11.96 4.39 -28.05
C ALA A 285 -11.86 3.33 -26.92
N PRO A 286 -11.42 2.08 -27.18
CA PRO A 286 -11.24 1.09 -26.12
C PRO A 286 -10.17 1.50 -25.10
N VAL A 287 -9.06 2.10 -25.54
CA VAL A 287 -7.98 2.58 -24.65
C VAL A 287 -8.45 3.73 -23.77
N ARG A 288 -9.22 4.67 -24.33
CA ARG A 288 -9.82 5.77 -23.57
C ARG A 288 -10.80 5.25 -22.50
N ALA A 289 -11.62 4.25 -22.85
CA ALA A 289 -12.54 3.63 -21.91
C ALA A 289 -11.79 2.92 -20.76
N ALA A 290 -10.72 2.19 -21.08
CA ALA A 290 -9.86 1.52 -20.11
C ALA A 290 -9.16 2.50 -19.15
N LEU A 291 -8.59 3.60 -19.68
CA LEU A 291 -7.99 4.66 -18.85
C LEU A 291 -9.00 5.30 -17.90
N ARG A 292 -10.20 5.60 -18.39
CA ARG A 292 -11.29 6.14 -17.55
C ARG A 292 -11.74 5.15 -16.49
N ALA A 293 -11.77 3.85 -16.79
CA ALA A 293 -12.08 2.81 -15.82
C ALA A 293 -11.00 2.72 -14.72
N CYS A 294 -9.73 2.73 -15.11
CA CYS A 294 -8.60 2.75 -14.18
C CYS A 294 -8.63 3.99 -13.28
N ALA A 295 -8.80 5.19 -13.85
CA ALA A 295 -8.88 6.43 -13.08
C ALA A 295 -10.00 6.40 -12.03
N ARG A 296 -11.19 5.92 -12.40
CA ARG A 296 -12.29 5.73 -11.43
C ARG A 296 -11.93 4.73 -10.33
N SER A 297 -11.19 3.67 -10.64
CA SER A 297 -10.71 2.70 -9.65
C SER A 297 -9.65 3.31 -8.73
N HIS A 298 -8.76 4.17 -9.23
CA HIS A 298 -7.77 4.88 -8.41
C HIS A 298 -8.47 5.75 -7.35
N ARG A 299 -9.52 6.47 -7.76
CA ARG A 299 -10.39 7.24 -6.85
C ARG A 299 -11.06 6.35 -5.79
N ARG A 300 -11.52 5.16 -6.19
CA ARG A 300 -12.10 4.17 -5.27
C ARG A 300 -11.08 3.67 -4.26
N LEU A 301 -9.81 3.50 -4.65
CA LEU A 301 -8.75 3.14 -3.72
C LEU A 301 -8.57 4.20 -2.64
N VAL A 302 -8.54 5.48 -3.03
CA VAL A 302 -8.41 6.59 -2.08
C VAL A 302 -9.57 6.60 -1.09
N ARG A 303 -10.80 6.50 -1.60
CA ARG A 303 -11.99 6.46 -0.73
C ARG A 303 -12.04 5.21 0.14
N GLY A 304 -11.72 4.05 -0.42
CA GLY A 304 -11.75 2.78 0.29
C GLY A 304 -10.71 2.69 1.39
N SER A 305 -9.51 3.24 1.14
CA SER A 305 -8.46 3.35 2.15
C SER A 305 -8.88 4.27 3.30
N PHE A 306 -9.51 5.41 2.97
CA PHE A 306 -10.06 6.32 3.98
C PHE A 306 -11.15 5.65 4.84
N ASP A 307 -12.10 4.95 4.22
CA ASP A 307 -13.17 4.23 4.92
C ASP A 307 -12.62 3.08 5.78
N HIS A 308 -11.56 2.40 5.31
CA HIS A 308 -10.87 1.36 6.07
C HIS A 308 -10.18 1.92 7.31
N GLN A 309 -9.46 3.03 7.17
CA GLN A 309 -8.77 3.67 8.28
C GLN A 309 -9.73 4.13 9.39
N ALA A 310 -10.94 4.54 9.03
CA ALA A 310 -11.98 4.89 9.99
C ALA A 310 -12.63 3.68 10.71
N ARG A 311 -12.38 2.45 10.25
CA ARG A 311 -13.09 1.24 10.70
C ARG A 311 -12.19 0.15 11.27
N ALA A 312 -10.95 0.03 10.79
CA ALA A 312 -10.04 -1.01 11.22
C ALA A 312 -9.42 -0.68 12.58
N GLU A 313 -9.44 -1.65 13.49
CA GLU A 313 -8.87 -1.51 14.83
C GLU A 313 -7.35 -1.28 14.81
N ARG A 314 -6.68 -1.57 13.67
CA ARG A 314 -5.29 -1.15 13.41
C ARG A 314 -5.09 0.37 13.61
N TYR A 315 -6.11 1.19 13.38
CA TYR A 315 -6.06 2.65 13.51
C TYR A 315 -6.98 3.19 14.61
N THR A 316 -8.16 2.60 14.81
CA THR A 316 -9.16 3.12 15.76
C THR A 316 -8.91 2.73 17.22
N ARG A 317 -8.00 1.77 17.45
CA ARG A 317 -7.66 1.25 18.78
C ARG A 317 -6.15 1.25 19.01
N PRO A 318 -5.49 2.43 19.01
CA PRO A 318 -4.06 2.53 19.30
C PRO A 318 -3.72 2.05 20.72
N ASP A 319 -4.67 2.07 21.65
CA ASP A 319 -4.55 1.52 23.00
C ASP A 319 -4.30 -0.01 23.03
N LEU A 320 -4.67 -0.72 21.96
CA LEU A 320 -4.42 -2.16 21.81
C LEU A 320 -3.05 -2.45 21.19
N VAL A 321 -2.29 -1.42 20.80
CA VAL A 321 -0.91 -1.59 20.35
C VAL A 321 -0.06 -1.91 21.57
N ARG A 322 0.43 -3.14 21.64
CA ARG A 322 1.39 -3.55 22.65
C ARG A 322 2.79 -3.42 22.07
N ALA A 323 3.73 -2.95 22.88
CA ALA A 323 5.16 -3.03 22.59
C ALA A 323 5.65 -4.47 22.73
N GLU A 324 5.06 -5.40 21.97
CA GLU A 324 5.45 -6.81 21.96
C GLU A 324 6.52 -7.01 20.88
N TRP A 325 7.74 -6.64 21.22
CA TRP A 325 8.93 -6.68 20.35
C TRP A 325 9.48 -8.10 20.07
N GLN A 326 8.72 -9.16 20.38
CA GLN A 326 9.32 -10.49 20.62
C GLN A 326 8.77 -11.68 19.83
N ASP A 327 7.69 -11.54 19.05
CA ASP A 327 7.17 -12.65 18.24
C ASP A 327 7.44 -12.40 16.74
N SER A 328 8.70 -12.51 16.33
CA SER A 328 9.12 -12.27 14.93
C SER A 328 8.50 -13.28 13.97
N LEU A 329 8.13 -12.82 12.77
CA LEU A 329 7.73 -13.68 11.63
C LEU A 329 8.95 -14.28 10.90
N SER A 330 10.16 -14.02 11.39
CA SER A 330 11.43 -14.61 10.96
C SER A 330 11.38 -16.10 10.57
N PRO A 331 10.64 -17.04 11.22
CA PRO A 331 10.56 -18.42 10.71
C PRO A 331 9.97 -18.57 9.30
N HIS A 332 9.25 -17.57 8.79
CA HIS A 332 8.74 -17.55 7.41
C HIS A 332 9.72 -16.99 6.39
N PHE A 333 10.82 -16.39 6.85
CA PHE A 333 11.90 -15.85 6.03
C PHE A 333 13.16 -16.68 6.27
N THR A 334 13.93 -16.97 5.23
CA THR A 334 15.22 -17.64 5.41
C THR A 334 16.26 -16.57 5.76
N VAL A 335 16.80 -16.60 6.99
CA VAL A 335 17.79 -15.64 7.52
C VAL A 335 19.19 -15.89 6.96
#